data_AF-A0A925EXJ3-F1
#
_entry.id   AF-A0A925EXJ3-F1
#
_cell.length_a   1.000
_cell.length_b   1.000
_cell.length_c   1.000
_cell.angle_alpha   90.00
_cell.angle_beta   90.00
_cell.angle_gamma   90.00
#
_symmetry.space_group_name_H-M   'P 1'
#
loop_
_entity.id
_entity.type
_entity.pdbx_description
1 polymer ?
#
loop_
_entity_poly.entity_id
_entity_poly.type
_entity_poly.pdbx_seq_one_letter_code
_entity_poly.pdbx_strand_id
1 'polypeptide(L)'
;MPVNVSRKNILFEPDSSRVIARLLYTNKERSLDLIKLVMALTPKRQQEALTEVLRDYSKRHRSISKIFEKHFHKMADLLGPENIDPGSFTTSQKVL
;
A
#
# COMPACT_ATOMS: atom_id res chain seq x y z
N MET A 1 -7.67 -34.96 -30.36
CA MET A 1 -6.65 -35.66 -29.55
C MET A 1 -6.81 -35.25 -28.09
N PRO A 2 -7.12 -36.16 -27.17
CA PRO A 2 -7.17 -35.83 -25.75
C PRO A 2 -5.74 -35.68 -25.20
N VAL A 3 -5.48 -34.57 -24.50
CA VAL A 3 -4.21 -34.33 -23.82
C VAL A 3 -4.24 -35.05 -22.48
N ASN A 4 -3.33 -36.02 -22.28
CA ASN A 4 -3.16 -36.66 -20.99
C ASN A 4 -2.43 -35.71 -20.03
N VAL A 5 -3.11 -35.29 -18.97
CA VAL A 5 -2.54 -34.44 -17.92
C VAL A 5 -2.26 -35.28 -16.68
N SER A 6 -0.99 -35.43 -16.31
CA SER A 6 -0.62 -35.99 -15.01
C SER A 6 -0.50 -34.87 -13.97
N ARG A 7 -1.35 -34.90 -12.94
CA ARG A 7 -1.25 -33.96 -11.82
C ARG A 7 -0.27 -34.51 -10.80
N LYS A 8 0.74 -33.71 -10.46
CA LYS A 8 1.65 -34.02 -9.35
C LYS A 8 0.88 -33.86 -8.02
N ASN A 9 1.12 -34.75 -7.07
CA ASN A 9 0.56 -34.66 -5.71
C ASN A 9 1.31 -33.62 -4.86
N ILE A 10 1.37 -32.39 -5.36
CA ILE A 10 2.02 -31.25 -4.69
C ILE A 10 0.93 -30.22 -4.42
N LEU A 11 0.67 -29.95 -3.14
CA LEU A 11 -0.25 -28.92 -2.70
C LEU A 11 0.52 -27.62 -2.46
N PHE A 12 0.14 -26.55 -3.15
CA PHE A 12 0.64 -25.21 -2.86
C PHE A 12 -0.25 -24.56 -1.82
N GLU A 13 0.17 -24.62 -0.56
CA GLU A 13 -0.55 -23.97 0.54
C GLU A 13 -0.29 -22.46 0.57
N PRO A 14 -1.28 -21.65 1.01
CA PRO A 14 -1.08 -20.22 1.22
C PRO A 14 -0.09 -20.01 2.38
N ASP A 15 1.09 -19.51 2.03
CA ASP A 15 2.11 -19.14 3.00
C ASP A 15 1.77 -17.77 3.62
N SER A 16 1.24 -17.78 4.84
CA SER A 16 0.90 -16.56 5.59
C SER A 16 2.12 -15.70 5.94
N SER A 17 3.34 -16.23 5.82
CA SER A 17 4.57 -15.45 5.99
C SER A 17 4.82 -14.50 4.81
N ARG A 18 4.21 -14.76 3.65
CA ARG A 18 4.24 -13.89 2.46
C ARG A 18 3.21 -12.77 2.61
N VAL A 19 3.61 -11.72 3.33
CA VAL A 19 2.88 -10.46 3.34
C VAL A 19 2.91 -9.89 1.92
N ILE A 20 1.75 -9.67 1.30
CA ILE A 20 1.64 -9.01 0.00
C ILE A 20 1.28 -7.55 0.26
N ALA A 21 2.12 -6.63 -0.19
CA ALA A 21 1.80 -5.19 -0.21
C ALA A 21 0.78 -4.88 -1.32
N ARG A 22 -0.43 -5.46 -1.23
CA ARG A 22 -1.53 -5.17 -2.15
C ARG A 22 -2.21 -3.88 -1.70
N LEU A 23 -2.49 -2.99 -2.65
CA LEU A 23 -3.30 -1.80 -2.42
C LEU A 23 -4.66 -2.19 -1.83
N LEU A 24 -4.94 -1.73 -0.62
CA LEU A 24 -6.26 -1.84 -0.01
C LEU A 24 -7.09 -0.61 -0.40
N TYR A 25 -8.00 -0.81 -1.35
CA TYR A 25 -9.00 0.19 -1.71
C TYR A 25 -10.38 -0.36 -1.35
N THR A 26 -11.07 0.31 -0.42
CA THR A 26 -12.39 -0.14 0.08
C THR A 26 -13.51 0.64 -0.59
N ASN A 27 -13.58 1.94 -0.34
CA ASN A 27 -14.46 2.88 -1.02
C ASN A 27 -13.79 4.26 -1.10
N LYS A 28 -14.36 5.17 -1.90
CA LYS A 28 -13.82 6.52 -2.08
C LYS A 28 -13.80 7.32 -0.78
N GLU A 29 -14.90 7.33 -0.04
CA GLU A 29 -15.05 8.13 1.20
C GLU A 29 -14.02 7.73 2.26
N ARG A 30 -13.90 6.44 2.57
CA ARG A 30 -12.96 5.93 3.57
C ARG A 30 -11.50 6.13 3.16
N SER A 31 -11.20 6.03 1.87
CA SER A 31 -9.87 6.35 1.36
C SER A 31 -9.54 7.82 1.56
N LEU A 32 -10.49 8.74 1.29
CA LEU A 32 -10.30 10.17 1.53
C LEU A 32 -10.18 10.50 3.03
N ASP A 33 -10.99 9.87 3.88
CA ASP A 33 -10.92 10.04 5.33
C ASP A 33 -9.56 9.60 5.88
N LEU A 34 -9.03 8.48 5.40
CA LEU A 34 -7.69 8.03 5.78
C LEU A 34 -6.61 9.03 5.36
N ILE A 35 -6.68 9.56 4.14
CA ILE A 35 -5.72 10.57 3.67
C ILE A 35 -5.80 11.82 4.56
N LYS A 36 -7.00 12.30 4.87
CA LYS A 36 -7.22 13.45 5.77
C LYS A 36 -6.68 13.19 7.18
N LEU A 37 -6.86 11.97 7.71
CA LEU A 37 -6.30 11.57 9.01
C LEU A 37 -4.77 11.61 8.99
N VAL A 38 -4.14 11.09 7.93
CA VAL A 38 -2.67 11.13 7.78
C VAL A 38 -2.18 12.58 7.69
N MET A 39 -2.87 13.44 6.93
CA MET A 39 -2.54 14.87 6.83
C MET A 39 -2.68 15.61 8.17
N ALA A 40 -3.66 15.22 9.00
CA ALA A 40 -3.88 15.83 10.32
C ALA A 40 -2.84 15.41 11.37
N LEU A 41 -2.05 14.35 11.12
CA LEU A 41 -0.98 13.95 12.03
C LEU A 41 0.16 14.98 12.03
N THR A 42 0.81 15.13 13.20
CA THR A 42 2.03 15.93 13.29
C THR A 42 3.17 15.27 12.49
N PRO A 43 4.14 16.03 11.97
CA PRO A 43 5.25 15.48 11.19
C PRO A 43 6.03 14.40 11.95
N LYS A 44 6.20 14.58 13.27
CA LYS A 44 6.84 13.59 14.15
C LYS A 44 6.05 12.28 14.19
N ARG A 45 4.72 12.35 14.36
CA ARG A 45 3.85 11.16 14.37
C ARG A 45 3.80 10.44 13.03
N GLN A 46 3.79 11.19 11.93
CA GLN A 46 3.89 10.62 10.57
C GLN A 46 5.19 9.82 10.42
N GLN A 47 6.32 10.37 10.89
CA GLN A 47 7.61 9.70 10.79
C GLN A 47 7.71 8.47 11.70
N GLU A 48 7.18 8.53 12.92
CA GLU A 48 7.11 7.39 13.84
C GLU A 48 6.30 6.24 13.22
N ALA A 49 5.08 6.53 12.76
CA ALA A 49 4.21 5.55 12.12
C ALA A 49 4.85 4.96 10.85
N LEU A 50 5.47 5.80 10.01
CA LEU A 50 6.17 5.33 8.82
C LEU A 50 7.33 4.40 9.15
N THR A 51 8.08 4.71 10.21
CA THR A 51 9.22 3.88 10.64
C THR A 51 8.75 2.50 11.09
N GLU A 52 7.65 2.43 11.82
CA GLU A 52 7.03 1.18 12.25
C GLU A 52 6.58 0.33 11.05
N VAL A 53 5.81 0.94 10.14
CA VAL A 53 5.35 0.27 8.91
C VAL A 53 6.54 -0.23 8.09
N LEU A 54 7.54 0.61 7.81
CA LEU A 54 8.71 0.19 7.02
C LEU A 54 9.49 -0.95 7.69
N ARG A 55 9.60 -0.95 9.02
CA ARG A 55 10.25 -2.01 9.79
C ARG A 55 9.52 -3.35 9.60
N ASP A 56 8.19 -3.35 9.59
CA ASP A 56 7.40 -4.58 9.38
C ASP A 56 7.56 -5.18 7.99
N TYR A 57 7.80 -4.34 6.97
CA TYR A 57 8.03 -4.80 5.59
C TYR A 57 9.51 -5.06 5.26
N SER A 58 10.46 -4.54 6.06
CA SER A 58 11.91 -4.55 5.79
C SER A 58 12.50 -5.92 5.44
N LYS A 59 12.09 -6.98 6.15
CA LYS A 59 12.60 -8.35 5.93
C LYS A 59 12.04 -9.03 4.67
N ARG A 60 10.94 -8.51 4.13
CA ARG A 60 10.13 -9.17 3.09
C ARG A 60 10.13 -8.44 1.76
N HIS A 61 10.41 -7.13 1.77
CA HIS A 61 10.36 -6.28 0.59
C HIS A 61 11.60 -5.40 0.51
N ARG A 62 12.40 -5.59 -0.53
CA ARG A 62 13.62 -4.80 -0.78
C ARG A 62 13.35 -3.30 -1.06
N SER A 63 12.14 -2.95 -1.51
CA SER A 63 11.78 -1.57 -1.85
C SER A 63 10.29 -1.30 -1.63
N ILE A 64 9.82 -1.50 -0.40
CA ILE A 64 8.40 -1.29 -0.05
C ILE A 64 7.93 0.16 -0.32
N SER A 65 8.80 1.15 -0.13
CA SER A 65 8.45 2.56 -0.35
C SER A 65 8.03 2.86 -1.79
N LYS A 66 8.64 2.20 -2.78
CA LYS A 66 8.24 2.31 -4.19
C LYS A 66 6.84 1.74 -4.44
N ILE A 67 6.46 0.71 -3.69
CA ILE A 67 5.13 0.11 -3.80
C ILE A 67 4.09 1.08 -3.22
N PHE A 68 4.36 1.68 -2.06
CA PHE A 68 3.48 2.68 -1.45
C PHE A 68 3.36 3.94 -2.31
N GLU A 69 4.45 4.43 -2.89
CA GLU A 69 4.39 5.56 -3.83
C GLU A 69 3.53 5.24 -5.07
N LYS A 70 3.67 4.03 -5.62
CA LYS A 70 2.78 3.56 -6.71
C LYS A 70 1.31 3.49 -6.27
N HIS A 71 1.05 3.16 -5.02
CA HIS A 71 -0.31 3.15 -4.45
C HIS A 71 -0.87 4.57 -4.34
N PHE A 72 -0.08 5.52 -3.84
CA PHE A 72 -0.45 6.92 -3.80
C PHE A 72 -0.82 7.45 -5.19
N HIS A 73 0.01 7.18 -6.21
CA HIS A 73 -0.29 7.60 -7.58
C HIS A 73 -1.59 7.03 -8.13
N LYS A 74 -1.96 5.79 -7.76
CA LYS A 74 -3.26 5.21 -8.16
C LYS A 74 -4.44 5.88 -7.47
N MET A 75 -4.24 6.51 -6.33
CA MET A 75 -5.27 7.21 -5.56
C MET A 75 -5.29 8.72 -5.87
N ALA A 76 -4.31 9.24 -6.61
CA ALA A 76 -4.20 10.66 -6.93
C ALA A 76 -5.45 11.18 -7.67
N ASP A 77 -6.09 10.35 -8.50
CA ASP A 77 -7.33 10.69 -9.20
C ASP A 77 -8.49 10.99 -8.23
N LEU A 78 -8.47 10.43 -7.02
CA LEU A 78 -9.49 10.68 -6.00
C LEU A 78 -9.36 12.06 -5.35
N LEU A 79 -8.17 12.68 -5.41
CA LEU A 79 -7.86 13.96 -4.77
C LEU A 79 -8.38 15.16 -5.57
N GLY A 80 -8.51 15.02 -6.89
CA GLY A 80 -8.96 16.08 -7.79
C GLY A 80 -10.31 16.70 -7.39
N PRO A 81 -11.39 15.90 -7.19
CA PRO A 81 -12.69 16.41 -6.76
C PRO A 81 -12.68 17.13 -5.40
N GLU A 82 -11.71 16.84 -4.54
CA GLU A 82 -11.58 17.46 -3.21
C GLU A 82 -10.69 18.72 -3.23
N ASN A 83 -10.19 19.13 -4.41
CA ASN A 83 -9.22 20.23 -4.59
C ASN A 83 -7.93 20.06 -3.77
N ILE A 84 -7.53 18.82 -3.50
CA ILE A 84 -6.28 18.52 -2.80
C ILE A 84 -5.19 18.33 -3.85
N ASP A 85 -4.18 19.19 -3.86
CA ASP A 85 -3.05 19.08 -4.77
C ASP A 85 -2.14 17.89 -4.38
N PRO A 86 -1.94 16.88 -5.25
CA PRO A 86 -1.02 15.78 -5.00
C PRO A 86 0.45 16.24 -4.85
N GLY A 87 0.80 17.41 -5.37
CA GLY A 87 2.12 18.02 -5.25
C GLY A 87 2.46 18.46 -3.82
N SER A 88 1.46 18.85 -3.04
CA SER A 88 1.62 19.35 -1.66
C SER A 88 2.10 18.30 -0.65
N PHE A 89 1.96 17.01 -0.97
CA PHE A 89 2.29 15.92 -0.04
C PHE A 89 3.81 15.75 0.12
N THR A 90 4.24 15.63 1.37
CA THR A 90 5.63 15.28 1.72
C THR A 90 5.91 13.82 1.40
N THR A 91 7.17 13.45 1.18
CA THR A 91 7.58 12.05 0.92
C THR A 91 7.03 11.07 1.96
N SER A 92 7.09 11.43 3.25
CA SER A 92 6.56 10.58 4.32
C SER A 92 5.05 10.37 4.21
N GLN A 93 4.29 11.36 3.71
CA GLN A 93 2.84 11.25 3.54
C GLN A 93 2.45 10.46 2.29
N LYS A 94 3.27 10.51 1.23
CA LYS A 94 3.04 9.70 0.00
C LYS A 94 3.27 8.21 0.21
N VAL A 95 4.04 7.86 1.24
CA VAL A 95 4.52 6.50 1.50
C VAL A 95 3.87 5.92 2.77
N LEU A 96 2.95 6.65 3.39
CA LEU A 96 2.16 6.23 4.56
C LEU A 96 0.70 6.04 4.15
#